data_AF-A0A3M3KBR2-F1
#
_entry.id   AF-A0A3M3KBR2-F1
#
_cell.length_a   1.000
_cell.length_b   1.000
_cell.length_c   1.000
_cell.angle_alpha   90.00
_cell.angle_beta   90.00
_cell.angle_gamma   90.00
#
_symmetry.space_group_name_H-M   'P 1'
#
loop_
_entity.id
_entity.type
_entity.pdbx_description
1 polymer ?
#
loop_
_entity_poly.entity_id
_entity_poly.type
_entity_poly.pdbx_seq_one_letter_code
_entity_poly.pdbx_strand_id
1 'polypeptide(L)'
;MSIFEVNEHGVPQYPKGHAGRLLVTLAAIHKLERPTASSVAELTGLSKGKVNDYVEALNAELGTVITKNGPEYEIQSWGSILKSTGVMKLLKVHIGQA
;
A
#
# COMPACT_ATOMS: atom_id res chain seq x y z
N MET A 1 -11.27 12.13 11.32
CA MET A 1 -10.15 11.42 11.98
C MET A 1 -10.34 9.94 11.69
N SER A 2 -9.30 9.21 11.31
CA SER A 2 -9.41 7.74 11.20
C SER A 2 -9.56 7.15 12.59
N ILE A 3 -10.44 6.17 12.75
CA ILE A 3 -10.70 5.47 14.01
C ILE A 3 -9.60 4.45 14.37
N PHE A 4 -8.55 4.35 13.55
CA PHE A 4 -7.48 3.37 13.67
C PHE A 4 -6.21 4.03 14.19
N GLU A 5 -5.47 3.29 15.03
CA GLU A 5 -4.12 3.67 15.45
C GLU A 5 -3.22 3.87 14.22
N VAL A 6 -2.25 4.77 14.30
CA VAL A 6 -1.27 5.01 13.23
C VAL A 6 0.11 4.59 13.71
N ASN A 7 0.94 4.04 12.83
CA ASN A 7 2.34 3.76 13.14
C ASN A 7 3.18 5.06 13.10
N GLU A 8 4.49 4.95 13.38
CA GLU A 8 5.44 6.07 13.34
C GLU A 8 5.52 6.80 12.00
N HIS A 9 5.11 6.13 10.90
CA HIS A 9 5.05 6.71 9.56
C HIS A 9 3.69 7.36 9.23
N GLY A 10 2.77 7.40 10.20
CA GLY A 10 1.41 7.93 10.02
C GLY A 10 0.49 7.00 9.22
N VAL A 11 0.86 5.73 9.01
CA VAL A 11 0.04 4.75 8.28
C VAL A 11 -0.97 4.11 9.24
N PRO A 12 -2.28 4.12 8.91
CA PRO A 12 -3.30 3.47 9.72
C PRO A 12 -3.09 1.96 9.87
N GLN A 13 -3.21 1.46 11.09
CA GLN A 13 -3.02 0.06 11.47
C GLN A 13 -4.37 -0.66 11.49
N TYR A 14 -4.71 -1.27 10.36
CA TYR A 14 -5.98 -1.97 10.21
C TYR A 14 -5.94 -3.39 10.82
N PRO A 15 -7.06 -3.90 11.36
CA PRO A 15 -7.15 -5.27 11.86
C PRO A 15 -7.06 -6.31 10.74
N LYS A 16 -6.83 -7.58 11.11
CA LYS A 16 -6.72 -8.70 10.16
C LYS A 16 -8.01 -8.85 9.35
N GLY A 17 -7.87 -9.04 8.04
CA GLY A 17 -8.99 -9.18 7.10
C GLY A 17 -9.61 -7.85 6.64
N HIS A 18 -9.17 -6.71 7.19
CA HIS A 18 -9.72 -5.41 6.78
C HIS A 18 -9.12 -4.94 5.45
N ALA A 19 -9.98 -4.56 4.50
CA ALA A 19 -9.59 -4.13 3.15
C ALA A 19 -8.61 -2.94 3.12
N GLY A 20 -8.62 -2.10 4.16
CA GLY A 20 -7.65 -1.01 4.32
C GLY A 20 -6.19 -1.46 4.27
N ARG A 21 -5.88 -2.73 4.61
CA ARG A 21 -4.55 -3.31 4.45
C ARG A 21 -4.10 -3.35 2.98
N LEU A 22 -4.99 -3.74 2.07
CA LEU A 22 -4.73 -3.72 0.62
C LEU A 22 -4.44 -2.29 0.15
N LEU A 23 -5.23 -1.32 0.62
CA LEU A 23 -5.09 0.06 0.20
C LEU A 23 -3.78 0.69 0.69
N VAL A 24 -3.32 0.40 1.91
CA VAL A 24 -2.02 0.89 2.39
C VAL A 24 -0.85 0.17 1.72
N THR A 25 -0.99 -1.12 1.36
CA THR A 25 0.00 -1.82 0.53
C THR A 25 0.14 -1.14 -0.84
N LEU A 26 -0.96 -0.89 -1.53
CA LEU A 26 -0.96 -0.23 -2.83
C LEU A 26 -0.34 1.18 -2.76
N ALA A 27 -0.74 1.94 -1.75
CA ALA A 27 -0.24 3.29 -1.56
C ALA A 27 1.25 3.31 -1.17
N ALA A 28 1.73 2.32 -0.41
CA ALA A 28 3.15 2.15 -0.10
C ALA A 28 3.97 1.81 -1.35
N ILE A 29 3.48 0.89 -2.20
CA ILE A 29 4.15 0.55 -3.47
C ILE A 29 4.29 1.80 -4.35
N HIS A 30 3.26 2.65 -4.41
CA HIS A 30 3.31 3.88 -5.18
C HIS A 30 4.28 4.93 -4.62
N LYS A 31 4.41 5.03 -3.29
CA LYS A 31 5.21 6.08 -2.64
C LYS A 31 6.70 5.74 -2.50
N LEU A 32 7.04 4.47 -2.37
CA LEU A 32 8.43 4.05 -2.16
C LEU A 32 9.21 4.15 -3.47
N GLU A 33 10.42 4.68 -3.42
CA GLU A 33 11.33 4.68 -4.57
C GLU A 33 11.71 3.26 -4.99
N ARG A 34 11.90 2.37 -4.00
CA ARG A 34 12.20 0.95 -4.17
C ARG A 34 11.22 0.07 -3.41
N PRO A 35 10.03 -0.18 -3.95
CA PRO A 35 8.95 -0.89 -3.27
C PRO A 35 9.22 -2.41 -3.21
N THR A 36 10.05 -2.84 -2.27
CA THR A 36 10.25 -4.27 -1.99
C THR A 36 9.27 -4.77 -0.94
N ALA A 37 9.12 -6.10 -0.79
CA ALA A 37 8.32 -6.67 0.29
C ALA A 37 8.78 -6.22 1.68
N SER A 38 10.09 -6.00 1.88
CA SER A 38 10.64 -5.50 3.13
C SER A 38 10.26 -4.03 3.36
N SER A 39 10.48 -3.17 2.36
CA SER A 39 10.24 -1.73 2.46
C SER A 39 8.75 -1.40 2.62
N VAL A 40 7.89 -2.16 1.93
CA VAL A 40 6.43 -2.05 2.09
C VAL A 40 5.99 -2.47 3.49
N ALA A 41 6.52 -3.57 4.01
CA ALA A 41 6.22 -4.05 5.35
C ALA A 41 6.66 -3.04 6.43
N GLU A 42 7.86 -2.50 6.30
CA GLU A 42 8.42 -1.48 7.18
C GLU A 42 7.52 -0.23 7.22
N LEU A 43 7.20 0.34 6.04
CA LEU A 43 6.36 1.54 5.96
C LEU A 43 4.95 1.31 6.52
N THR A 44 4.35 0.15 6.24
CA THR A 44 2.93 -0.09 6.55
C THR A 44 2.68 -0.74 7.91
N GLY A 45 3.70 -1.35 8.53
CA GLY A 45 3.54 -2.21 9.71
C GLY A 45 2.96 -3.59 9.40
N LEU A 46 2.79 -3.95 8.12
CA LEU A 46 2.28 -5.26 7.71
C LEU A 46 3.38 -6.32 7.77
N SER A 47 2.99 -7.59 7.96
CA SER A 47 3.94 -8.70 7.90
C SER A 47 4.53 -8.84 6.49
N LYS A 48 5.87 -8.84 6.38
CA LYS A 48 6.61 -9.03 5.12
C LYS A 48 6.14 -10.25 4.32
N GLY A 49 5.89 -11.37 5.00
CA GLY A 49 5.41 -12.61 4.39
C GLY A 49 4.00 -12.54 3.80
N LYS A 50 3.28 -11.42 4.00
CA LYS A 50 1.93 -11.19 3.47
C LYS A 50 1.85 -10.15 2.37
N VAL A 51 2.94 -9.44 2.08
CA VAL A 51 2.93 -8.39 1.06
C VAL A 51 2.59 -8.96 -0.32
N ASN A 52 3.09 -10.15 -0.67
CA ASN A 52 2.77 -10.78 -1.95
C ASN A 52 1.29 -11.14 -2.03
N ASP A 53 0.72 -11.75 -0.97
CA ASP A 53 -0.72 -12.08 -0.93
C ASP A 53 -1.59 -10.84 -1.15
N TYR A 54 -1.21 -9.69 -0.54
CA TYR A 54 -1.93 -8.44 -0.73
C TYR A 54 -1.81 -7.89 -2.15
N VAL A 55 -0.65 -8.04 -2.80
CA VAL A 55 -0.46 -7.67 -4.21
C VAL A 55 -1.30 -8.55 -5.13
N GLU A 56 -1.35 -9.85 -4.88
CA GLU A 56 -2.19 -10.79 -5.63
C GLU A 56 -3.67 -10.46 -5.47
N ALA A 57 -4.11 -10.17 -4.22
CA ALA A 57 -5.45 -9.72 -3.92
C ALA A 57 -5.80 -8.38 -4.59
N LEU A 58 -4.89 -7.41 -4.59
CA LEU A 58 -5.06 -6.14 -5.31
C LEU A 58 -5.33 -6.37 -6.80
N ASN A 59 -4.55 -7.23 -7.43
CA ASN A 59 -4.72 -7.56 -8.85
C ASN A 59 -6.04 -8.32 -9.10
N ALA A 60 -6.35 -9.31 -8.27
CA ALA A 60 -7.52 -10.17 -8.46
C ALA A 60 -8.85 -9.48 -8.11
N GLU A 61 -8.90 -8.75 -7.01
CA GLU A 61 -10.15 -8.19 -6.46
C GLU A 61 -10.42 -6.76 -6.92
N LEU A 62 -9.36 -5.97 -7.12
CA LEU A 62 -9.47 -4.54 -7.46
C LEU A 62 -9.06 -4.23 -8.90
N GLY A 63 -8.62 -5.25 -9.65
CA GLY A 63 -8.25 -5.13 -11.06
C GLY A 63 -7.01 -4.27 -11.30
N THR A 64 -6.17 -4.07 -10.29
CA THR A 64 -4.86 -3.44 -10.50
C THR A 64 -3.99 -4.35 -11.36
N VAL A 65 -2.95 -3.76 -11.95
CA VAL A 65 -1.87 -4.51 -12.58
C VAL A 65 -0.60 -4.11 -11.86
N ILE A 66 -0.20 -4.92 -10.90
CA ILE A 66 1.05 -4.78 -10.16
C ILE A 66 1.96 -5.93 -10.57
N THR A 67 3.10 -5.60 -11.16
CA THR A 67 4.12 -6.57 -11.57
C THR A 67 5.24 -6.61 -10.56
N LYS A 68 6.03 -7.68 -10.57
CA LYS A 68 7.22 -7.82 -9.74
C LYS A 68 8.45 -7.95 -10.63
N ASN A 69 9.29 -6.92 -10.63
CA ASN A 69 10.52 -6.85 -11.41
C ASN A 69 11.70 -7.12 -10.46
N GLY A 70 12.12 -8.39 -10.36
CA GLY A 70 13.09 -8.82 -9.36
C GLY A 70 12.55 -8.68 -7.93
N PRO A 71 13.18 -7.87 -7.05
CA PRO A 71 12.70 -7.66 -5.69
C PRO A 71 11.63 -6.57 -5.56
N GLU A 72 11.39 -5.78 -6.61
CA GLU A 72 10.58 -4.56 -6.58
C GLU A 72 9.21 -4.75 -7.22
N TYR A 73 8.18 -4.14 -6.63
CA TYR A 73 6.82 -4.10 -7.16
C TYR A 73 6.59 -2.85 -8.01
N GLU A 74 5.90 -2.96 -9.12
CA GLU A 74 5.61 -1.80 -9.98
C GLU A 74 4.14 -1.77 -10.35
N ILE A 75 3.49 -0.62 -10.16
CA ILE A 75 2.09 -0.43 -10.53
C ILE A 75 2.04 -0.03 -12.01
N GLN A 76 1.63 -0.96 -12.86
CA GLN A 76 1.38 -0.72 -14.29
C GLN A 76 0.00 -0.10 -14.52
N SER A 77 -0.99 -0.47 -13.69
CA SER A 77 -2.34 0.08 -13.76
C SER A 77 -3.03 0.03 -12.40
N TRP A 78 -3.83 1.04 -12.10
CA TRP A 78 -4.66 1.11 -10.90
C TRP A 78 -5.99 0.38 -11.06
N GLY A 79 -6.29 -0.14 -12.24
CA GLY A 79 -7.60 -0.71 -12.56
C GLY A 79 -8.69 0.37 -12.73
N SER A 80 -9.87 -0.08 -13.14
CA SER A 80 -11.00 0.82 -13.43
C SER A 80 -11.78 1.25 -12.18
N ILE A 81 -11.59 0.53 -11.06
CA ILE A 81 -12.37 0.71 -9.83
C ILE A 81 -11.72 1.77 -8.92
N LEU A 82 -10.39 1.86 -8.91
CA LEU A 82 -9.66 2.76 -8.03
C LEU A 82 -9.44 4.12 -8.70
N LYS A 83 -10.18 5.14 -8.25
CA LYS A 83 -9.78 6.53 -8.50
C LYS A 83 -8.52 6.80 -7.69
N SER A 84 -7.36 6.89 -8.36
CA SER A 84 -6.04 7.15 -7.76
C SER A 84 -6.05 8.25 -6.70
N THR A 85 -6.79 9.35 -6.95
CA THR A 85 -6.95 10.49 -6.04
C THR A 85 -7.61 10.13 -4.69
N GLY A 86 -8.47 9.12 -4.65
CA GLY A 86 -9.11 8.63 -3.42
C GLY A 86 -8.18 7.77 -2.57
N VAL A 87 -7.37 6.91 -3.21
CA VAL A 87 -6.40 6.05 -2.53
C VAL A 87 -5.27 6.89 -1.92
N MET A 88 -4.79 7.92 -2.63
CA MET A 88 -3.73 8.81 -2.13
C MET A 88 -4.14 9.59 -0.87
N LYS A 89 -5.43 9.88 -0.67
CA LYS A 89 -5.94 10.57 0.53
C LYS A 89 -5.80 9.75 1.81
N LEU A 90 -5.56 8.44 1.71
CA LEU A 90 -5.32 7.58 2.86
C LEU A 90 -3.93 7.80 3.48
N LEU A 91 -2.97 8.33 2.71
CA LEU A 91 -1.63 8.65 3.18
C LEU A 91 -1.49 10.16 3.40
N LYS A 92 -2.06 10.69 4.49
CA LYS A 92 -1.75 12.05 4.97
C LYS A 92 -0.35 12.08 5.61
N VAL A 93 0.68 12.05 4.77
CA VAL A 93 2.07 12.25 5.19
C VAL A 93 2.42 13.71 4.97
N HIS A 94 2.76 14.43 6.04
CA HIS A 94 3.50 15.68 5.94
C HIS A 94 4.94 15.31 5.55
N ILE A 95 5.29 15.46 4.28
CA ILE A 95 6.69 15.45 3.87
C ILE A 95 7.16 16.90 4.05
N GLY A 96 8.02 17.12 5.05
CA GLY A 96 8.72 18.39 5.21
C GLY A 96 9.43 18.74 3.92
N GLN A 97 9.11 19.90 3.37
CA GLN A 97 9.81 20.48 2.23
C GLN A 97 11.20 20.90 2.74
N ALA A 98 12.24 20.46 2.04
CA ALA A 98 13.58 21.05 2.11
C ALA A 98 13.59 22.37 1.32
#